data_AF-X1BP55-F1
#
_entry.id   AF-X1BP55-F1
#
_cell.length_a   1.000
_cell.length_b   1.000
_cell.length_c   1.000
_cell.angle_alpha   90.00
_cell.angle_beta   90.00
_cell.angle_gamma   90.00
#
_symmetry.space_group_name_H-M   'P 1'
#
loop_
_entity.id
_entity.type
_entity.pdbx_description
1 polymer ?
#
loop_
_entity_poly.entity_id
_entity_poly.type
_entity_poly.pdbx_seq_one_letter_code
_entity_poly.pdbx_strand_id
1 'polypeptide(L)'
;MRLHQITCGHFTADDGTIKEVKNERLTALVDILEEVENKAVIWAHYRHDINAIVNAVEKNFGKDSYVTYYGDTTNEERQNAIKQIQDPNSPVRFIIGTPQTGGYGITLTGANTMVYYANGYDYEKRIQSEARINRAGQTRKMTYIDIIAEDTVDEKIVKALVGKMNIASKITGDDLKDWL
;
A
#
# COMPACT_ATOMS: atom_id res chain seq x y z
N MET A 1 -16.45 -5.48 -4.61
CA MET A 1 -16.26 -6.24 -5.87
C MET A 1 -15.69 -7.61 -5.50
N ARG A 2 -16.46 -8.70 -5.64
CA ARG A 2 -16.12 -10.02 -5.05
C ARG A 2 -14.84 -10.64 -5.61
N LEU A 3 -14.62 -10.57 -6.92
CA LEU A 3 -13.44 -11.17 -7.55
C LEU A 3 -12.11 -10.59 -7.00
N HIS A 4 -12.07 -9.29 -6.71
CA HIS A 4 -10.86 -8.66 -6.16
C HIS A 4 -10.64 -9.01 -4.68
N GLN A 5 -11.71 -9.24 -3.92
CA GLN A 5 -11.55 -9.80 -2.57
C GLN A 5 -10.90 -11.18 -2.67
N ILE A 6 -11.39 -12.03 -3.58
CA ILE A 6 -10.88 -13.40 -3.74
C ILE A 6 -9.39 -13.39 -4.07
N THR A 7 -8.92 -12.48 -4.94
CA THR A 7 -7.49 -12.36 -5.24
C THR A 7 -6.69 -11.90 -4.01
N CYS A 8 -7.30 -11.11 -3.12
CA CYS A 8 -6.74 -10.71 -1.82
C CYS A 8 -6.78 -11.82 -0.75
N GLY A 9 -7.47 -12.94 -1.01
CA GLY A 9 -7.49 -14.12 -0.13
C GLY A 9 -8.71 -14.19 0.77
N HIS A 10 -9.76 -13.42 0.49
CA HIS A 10 -11.01 -13.52 1.23
C HIS A 10 -12.22 -13.15 0.38
N PHE A 11 -13.43 -13.37 0.84
CA PHE A 11 -14.59 -12.67 0.29
C PHE A 11 -15.69 -12.53 1.33
N THR A 12 -16.55 -11.53 1.14
CA THR A 12 -17.76 -11.38 1.95
C THR A 12 -18.89 -12.17 1.29
N ALA A 13 -19.35 -13.23 1.98
CA ALA A 13 -20.49 -14.04 1.57
C ALA A 13 -21.80 -13.25 1.68
N ASP A 14 -22.89 -13.79 1.09
CA ASP A 14 -24.21 -13.14 1.09
C ASP A 14 -24.78 -12.97 2.51
N ASP A 15 -24.35 -13.81 3.47
CA ASP A 15 -24.71 -13.72 4.89
C ASP A 15 -23.89 -12.68 5.68
N GLY A 16 -22.98 -11.95 5.00
CA GLY A 16 -22.10 -10.95 5.61
C GLY A 16 -20.85 -11.53 6.28
N THR A 17 -20.69 -12.87 6.31
CA THR A 17 -19.48 -13.49 6.87
C THR A 17 -18.31 -13.37 5.91
N ILE A 18 -17.11 -13.19 6.47
CA ILE A 18 -15.87 -13.23 5.70
C ILE A 18 -15.43 -14.70 5.60
N LYS A 19 -15.17 -15.15 4.38
CA LYS A 19 -14.59 -16.46 4.10
C LYS A 19 -13.16 -16.28 3.61
N GLU A 20 -12.24 -17.01 4.21
CA GLU A 20 -10.85 -17.05 3.76
C GLU A 20 -10.71 -17.90 2.50
N VAL A 21 -9.83 -17.47 1.61
CA VAL A 21 -9.42 -18.17 0.39
C VAL A 21 -7.90 -18.24 0.42
N LYS A 22 -7.36 -19.46 0.32
CA LYS A 22 -5.91 -19.62 0.28
C LYS A 22 -5.32 -18.84 -0.90
N ASN A 23 -4.33 -18.01 -0.63
CA ASN A 23 -3.50 -17.36 -1.62
C ASN A 23 -2.06 -17.23 -1.11
N GLU A 24 -1.17 -16.80 -1.98
CA GLU A 24 0.26 -16.58 -1.67
C GLU A 24 0.59 -15.09 -1.52
N ARG A 25 -0.42 -14.21 -1.43
CA ARG A 25 -0.23 -12.76 -1.45
C ARG A 25 0.48 -12.26 -0.20
N LEU A 26 0.12 -12.80 0.97
CA LEU A 26 0.81 -12.48 2.22
C LEU A 26 2.24 -13.01 2.23
N THR A 27 2.48 -14.20 1.68
CA THR A 27 3.82 -14.77 1.52
C THR A 27 4.68 -13.83 0.68
N ALA A 28 4.20 -13.47 -0.51
CA ALA A 28 4.89 -12.53 -1.40
C ALA A 28 5.16 -11.17 -0.73
N LEU A 29 4.21 -10.65 0.06
CA LEU A 29 4.43 -9.42 0.82
C LEU A 29 5.60 -9.58 1.80
N VAL A 30 5.63 -10.65 2.58
CA VAL A 30 6.70 -10.88 3.55
C VAL A 30 8.05 -10.98 2.85
N ASP A 31 8.14 -11.77 1.77
CA ASP A 31 9.36 -11.92 0.96
C ASP A 31 9.86 -10.55 0.45
N ILE A 32 8.96 -9.71 -0.05
CA ILE A 32 9.30 -8.33 -0.45
C ILE A 32 9.84 -7.53 0.72
N LEU A 33 9.20 -7.60 1.90
CA LEU A 33 9.59 -6.82 3.08
C LEU A 33 10.91 -7.28 3.71
N GLU A 34 11.31 -8.53 3.53
CA GLU A 34 12.63 -9.04 3.94
C GLU A 34 13.76 -8.35 3.15
N GLU A 35 13.54 -8.11 1.85
CA GLU A 35 14.49 -7.43 0.95
C GLU A 35 14.43 -5.89 1.05
N VAL A 36 13.45 -5.33 1.74
CA VAL A 36 13.34 -3.88 1.95
C VAL A 36 14.38 -3.42 2.97
N GLU A 37 15.47 -2.81 2.48
CA GLU A 37 16.53 -2.27 3.34
C GLU A 37 16.09 -1.09 4.21
N ASN A 38 15.21 -0.24 3.66
CA ASN A 38 14.77 1.01 4.28
C ASN A 38 13.36 0.87 4.86
N LYS A 39 12.65 1.99 5.03
CA LYS A 39 11.27 1.99 5.48
C LYS A 39 10.32 1.87 4.29
N ALA A 40 9.21 1.16 4.48
CA ALA A 40 8.18 0.98 3.46
C ALA A 40 6.79 1.38 3.93
N VAL A 41 5.96 1.78 2.96
CA VAL A 41 4.53 2.01 3.14
C VAL A 41 3.77 0.91 2.42
N ILE A 42 2.88 0.22 3.13
CA ILE A 42 2.09 -0.90 2.64
C ILE A 42 0.64 -0.46 2.54
N TRP A 43 0.12 -0.44 1.32
CA TRP A 43 -1.27 -0.08 1.03
C TRP A 43 -2.12 -1.31 0.78
N ALA A 44 -3.08 -1.51 1.67
CA ALA A 44 -4.18 -2.44 1.51
C ALA A 44 -5.42 -1.75 0.94
N HIS A 45 -6.29 -2.55 0.32
CA HIS A 45 -7.59 -2.07 -0.16
C HIS A 45 -8.71 -2.40 0.83
N TYR A 46 -8.69 -3.57 1.47
CA TYR A 46 -9.70 -3.99 2.43
C TYR A 46 -9.18 -3.93 3.86
N ARG A 47 -10.07 -3.57 4.81
CA ARG A 47 -9.73 -3.59 6.26
C ARG A 47 -9.32 -4.97 6.75
N HIS A 48 -9.92 -6.03 6.18
CA HIS A 48 -9.57 -7.41 6.50
C HIS A 48 -8.10 -7.71 6.19
N ASP A 49 -7.60 -7.22 5.05
CA ASP A 49 -6.20 -7.37 4.66
C ASP A 49 -5.26 -6.68 5.65
N ILE A 50 -5.64 -5.51 6.19
CA ILE A 50 -4.82 -4.78 7.16
C ILE A 50 -4.50 -5.65 8.37
N ASN A 51 -5.51 -6.34 8.91
CA ASN A 51 -5.31 -7.22 10.06
C ASN A 51 -4.40 -8.41 9.70
N ALA A 52 -4.58 -9.00 8.53
CA ALA A 52 -3.75 -10.11 8.07
C ALA A 52 -2.28 -9.67 7.85
N ILE A 53 -2.07 -8.51 7.24
CA ILE A 53 -0.75 -7.91 7.04
C ILE A 53 -0.10 -7.57 8.38
N VAL A 54 -0.83 -6.97 9.32
CA VAL A 54 -0.35 -6.66 10.67
C VAL A 54 0.14 -7.93 11.37
N ASN A 55 -0.68 -8.98 11.37
CA ASN A 55 -0.30 -10.26 11.99
C ASN A 55 0.95 -10.88 11.34
N ALA A 56 1.04 -10.82 10.01
CA ALA A 56 2.20 -11.32 9.28
C ALA A 56 3.47 -10.49 9.58
N VAL A 57 3.35 -9.17 9.61
CA VAL A 57 4.47 -8.27 9.89
C VAL A 57 4.93 -8.40 11.34
N GLU A 58 4.00 -8.43 12.30
CA GLU A 58 4.32 -8.62 13.71
C GLU A 58 5.05 -9.96 13.95
N LYS A 59 4.59 -11.03 13.30
CA LYS A 59 5.19 -12.36 13.41
C LYS A 59 6.63 -12.41 12.89
N ASN A 60 6.90 -11.77 11.74
CA ASN A 60 8.21 -11.88 11.06
C ASN A 60 9.21 -10.80 11.49
N PHE A 61 8.73 -9.60 11.84
CA PHE A 61 9.58 -8.44 12.10
C PHE A 61 9.42 -7.86 13.52
N GLY A 62 8.44 -8.34 14.30
CA GLY A 62 8.18 -7.90 15.66
C GLY A 62 7.21 -6.73 15.75
N LYS A 63 6.60 -6.55 16.92
CA LYS A 63 5.54 -5.56 17.17
C LYS A 63 5.98 -4.10 16.99
N ASP A 64 7.23 -3.80 17.30
CA ASP A 64 7.76 -2.43 17.20
C ASP A 64 8.20 -2.05 15.76
N SER A 65 8.14 -3.00 14.81
CA SER A 65 8.58 -2.78 13.43
C SER A 65 7.54 -2.06 12.56
N TYR A 66 6.30 -1.93 13.03
CA TYR A 66 5.22 -1.38 12.23
C TYR A 66 4.32 -0.43 13.02
N VAL A 67 3.62 0.39 12.27
CA VAL A 67 2.52 1.21 12.76
C VAL A 67 1.37 1.17 11.75
N THR A 68 0.14 1.30 12.24
CA THR A 68 -1.04 1.31 11.37
C THR A 68 -1.48 2.73 11.04
N TYR A 69 -2.03 2.93 9.85
CA TYR A 69 -2.53 4.22 9.39
C TYR A 69 -3.81 4.06 8.55
N TYR A 70 -4.94 3.79 9.19
CA TYR A 70 -6.23 3.58 8.51
C TYR A 70 -7.41 4.16 9.31
N GLY A 71 -8.63 3.90 8.85
CA GLY A 71 -9.86 4.53 9.36
C GLY A 71 -10.05 4.40 10.88
N ASP A 72 -9.53 3.33 11.47
CA ASP A 72 -9.72 3.01 12.88
C ASP A 72 -8.52 3.43 13.75
N THR A 73 -7.45 3.96 13.13
CA THR A 73 -6.31 4.57 13.83
C THR A 73 -6.70 5.96 14.33
N THR A 74 -6.53 6.22 15.63
CA THR A 74 -6.80 7.51 16.25
C THR A 74 -5.89 8.62 15.71
N ASN A 75 -6.29 9.89 15.88
CA ASN A 75 -5.46 11.01 15.44
C ASN A 75 -4.09 11.04 16.14
N GLU A 76 -4.03 10.69 17.42
CA GLU A 76 -2.77 10.63 18.17
C GLU A 76 -1.84 9.55 17.63
N GLU A 77 -2.36 8.34 17.41
CA GLU A 77 -1.60 7.24 16.81
C GLU A 77 -1.12 7.57 15.40
N ARG A 78 -1.94 8.27 14.61
CA ARG A 78 -1.54 8.76 13.27
C ARG A 78 -0.36 9.73 13.34
N GLN A 79 -0.38 10.68 14.27
CA GLN A 79 0.74 11.61 14.47
C GLN A 79 2.00 10.88 14.93
N ASN A 80 1.86 9.93 15.85
CA ASN A 80 2.97 9.11 16.29
C ASN A 80 3.53 8.27 15.14
N ALA A 81 2.69 7.63 14.32
CA ALA A 81 3.09 6.85 13.16
C ALA A 81 3.93 7.69 12.17
N ILE A 82 3.51 8.94 11.90
CA ILE A 82 4.26 9.88 11.05
C ILE A 82 5.61 10.22 11.69
N LYS A 83 5.65 10.48 12.99
CA LYS A 83 6.91 10.76 13.70
C LYS A 83 7.88 9.57 13.62
N GLN A 84 7.39 8.37 13.89
CA GLN A 84 8.20 7.15 13.91
C GLN A 84 8.74 6.79 12.52
N ILE A 85 7.93 6.87 11.46
CA ILE A 85 8.43 6.57 10.11
C ILE A 85 9.51 7.57 9.67
N GLN A 86 9.42 8.83 10.10
CA GLN A 86 10.37 9.88 9.73
C GLN A 86 11.70 9.79 10.51
N ASP A 87 11.69 9.25 11.73
CA ASP A 87 12.89 9.13 12.57
C ASP A 87 13.79 7.97 12.09
N PRO A 88 15.03 8.23 11.63
CA PRO A 88 15.94 7.17 11.17
C PRO A 88 16.37 6.21 12.27
N ASN A 89 16.27 6.59 13.55
CA ASN A 89 16.62 5.73 14.69
C ASN A 89 15.41 4.96 15.24
N SER A 90 14.20 5.23 14.74
CA SER A 90 13.00 4.49 15.15
C SER A 90 13.06 3.04 14.67
N PRO A 91 12.66 2.07 15.52
CA PRO A 91 12.55 0.67 15.11
C PRO A 91 11.45 0.43 14.06
N VAL A 92 10.54 1.41 13.87
CA VAL A 92 9.46 1.31 12.89
C VAL A 92 10.03 1.34 11.48
N ARG A 93 9.81 0.23 10.77
CA ARG A 93 10.15 0.03 9.36
C ARG A 93 8.94 0.16 8.44
N PHE A 94 7.74 -0.13 8.93
CA PHE A 94 6.56 -0.28 8.07
C PHE A 94 5.38 0.58 8.52
N ILE A 95 4.76 1.30 7.58
CA ILE A 95 3.39 1.82 7.74
C ILE A 95 2.45 0.88 7.01
N ILE A 96 1.39 0.42 7.69
CA ILE A 96 0.34 -0.42 7.08
C ILE A 96 -0.97 0.37 7.10
N GLY A 97 -1.61 0.56 5.96
CA GLY A 97 -2.86 1.33 5.92
C GLY A 97 -3.61 1.25 4.61
N THR A 98 -4.48 2.23 4.38
CA THR A 98 -5.23 2.39 3.13
C THR A 98 -4.85 3.69 2.44
N PRO A 99 -4.78 3.75 1.10
CA PRO A 99 -4.50 5.01 0.38
C PRO A 99 -5.45 6.15 0.74
N GLN A 100 -6.72 5.82 1.06
CA GLN A 100 -7.77 6.79 1.34
C GLN A 100 -7.52 7.61 2.61
N THR A 101 -6.87 7.03 3.62
CA THR A 101 -6.49 7.78 4.84
C THR A 101 -5.30 8.69 4.60
N GLY A 102 -4.53 8.50 3.52
CA GLY A 102 -3.42 9.37 3.11
C GLY A 102 -3.83 10.75 2.57
N GLY A 103 -5.13 11.00 2.34
CA GLY A 103 -5.65 12.25 1.77
C GLY A 103 -5.39 13.52 2.60
N TYR A 104 -5.07 13.40 3.90
CA TYR A 104 -4.91 14.53 4.83
C TYR A 104 -3.60 15.33 4.71
N GLY A 105 -2.90 15.31 3.57
CA GLY A 105 -1.70 16.15 3.42
C GLY A 105 -0.43 15.62 4.11
N ILE A 106 -0.41 14.34 4.53
CA ILE A 106 0.71 13.76 5.28
C ILE A 106 2.01 13.61 4.47
N THR A 107 3.14 13.62 5.18
CA THR A 107 4.50 13.43 4.64
C THR A 107 5.10 12.15 5.18
N LEU A 108 5.46 11.22 4.30
CA LEU A 108 6.02 9.90 4.62
C LEU A 108 7.42 9.70 4.02
N THR A 109 8.17 10.79 3.84
CA THR A 109 9.51 10.81 3.19
C THR A 109 10.57 9.96 3.88
N GLY A 110 10.35 9.55 5.13
CA GLY A 110 11.18 8.57 5.84
C GLY A 110 11.22 7.20 5.15
N ALA A 111 10.16 6.87 4.40
CA ALA A 111 10.10 5.73 3.50
C ALA A 111 10.44 6.13 2.06
N ASN A 112 11.02 5.19 1.31
CA ASN A 112 11.27 5.30 -0.13
C ASN A 112 10.67 4.15 -0.93
N THR A 113 10.10 3.14 -0.25
CA THR A 113 9.43 2.00 -0.88
C THR A 113 7.95 2.04 -0.57
N MET A 114 7.11 1.75 -1.57
CA MET A 114 5.67 1.65 -1.44
C MET A 114 5.20 0.34 -2.05
N VAL A 115 4.57 -0.50 -1.23
CA VAL A 115 4.04 -1.79 -1.64
C VAL A 115 2.52 -1.70 -1.67
N TYR A 116 1.92 -1.90 -2.83
CA TYR A 116 0.49 -2.05 -2.98
C TYR A 116 0.15 -3.53 -2.84
N TYR A 117 -0.29 -3.91 -1.64
CA TYR A 117 -0.80 -5.25 -1.38
C TYR A 117 -2.01 -5.54 -2.27
N ALA A 118 -2.87 -4.54 -2.47
CA ALA A 118 -3.99 -4.61 -3.39
C ALA A 118 -4.27 -3.24 -4.02
N ASN A 119 -4.59 -3.24 -5.32
CA ASN A 119 -4.81 -2.03 -6.08
C ASN A 119 -6.29 -1.62 -6.14
N GLY A 120 -6.55 -0.32 -6.14
CA GLY A 120 -7.86 0.24 -6.45
C GLY A 120 -7.93 0.74 -7.89
N TYR A 121 -9.14 1.02 -8.39
CA TYR A 121 -9.34 1.61 -9.73
C TYR A 121 -9.09 3.12 -9.80
N ASP A 122 -8.82 3.76 -8.66
CA ASP A 122 -8.77 5.21 -8.53
C ASP A 122 -7.34 5.73 -8.76
N TYR A 123 -7.10 6.23 -9.96
CA TYR A 123 -5.80 6.74 -10.40
C TYR A 123 -5.36 7.98 -9.61
N GLU A 124 -6.28 8.88 -9.28
CA GLU A 124 -5.95 10.08 -8.50
C GLU A 124 -5.49 9.69 -7.10
N LYS A 125 -6.19 8.76 -6.45
CA LYS A 125 -5.76 8.23 -5.14
C LYS A 125 -4.39 7.54 -5.22
N ARG A 126 -4.12 6.80 -6.30
CA ARG A 126 -2.82 6.17 -6.54
C ARG A 126 -1.71 7.24 -6.59
N ILE A 127 -1.82 8.22 -7.47
CA ILE A 127 -0.81 9.29 -7.60
C ILE A 127 -0.67 10.11 -6.31
N GLN A 128 -1.77 10.44 -5.64
CA GLN A 128 -1.74 11.14 -4.36
C GLN A 128 -1.06 10.32 -3.25
N SER A 129 -1.15 8.99 -3.30
CA SER A 129 -0.45 8.12 -2.36
C SER A 129 1.05 8.08 -2.65
N GLU A 130 1.47 8.01 -3.92
CA GLU A 130 2.89 8.03 -4.32
C GLU A 130 3.58 9.33 -3.90
N ALA A 131 2.89 10.46 -4.03
CA ALA A 131 3.37 11.78 -3.62
C ALA A 131 3.60 11.93 -2.11
N ARG A 132 3.22 10.94 -1.29
CA ARG A 132 3.48 10.95 0.17
C ARG A 132 4.93 10.63 0.49
N ILE A 133 5.55 9.75 -0.28
CA ILE A 133 6.98 9.39 -0.13
C ILE A 133 7.87 10.19 -1.09
N ASN A 134 7.32 10.54 -2.26
CA ASN A 134 7.99 11.33 -3.29
C ASN A 134 7.61 12.81 -3.14
N ARG A 135 8.33 13.52 -2.26
CA ARG A 135 8.23 14.97 -2.09
C ARG A 135 9.57 15.66 -2.41
N ALA A 136 9.50 16.96 -2.70
CA ALA A 136 10.67 17.81 -2.86
C ALA A 136 11.63 17.65 -1.66
N GLY A 137 12.91 17.42 -1.95
CA GLY A 137 13.95 17.17 -0.95
C GLY A 137 14.26 15.69 -0.69
N GLN A 138 13.48 14.75 -1.26
CA GLN A 138 13.82 13.34 -1.23
C GLN A 138 15.01 13.05 -2.17
N THR A 139 16.04 12.38 -1.65
CA THR A 139 17.26 12.04 -2.40
C THR A 139 17.38 10.55 -2.72
N ARG A 140 16.57 9.70 -2.07
CA ARG A 140 16.56 8.26 -2.30
C ARG A 140 15.77 7.90 -3.56
N LYS A 141 16.16 6.82 -4.22
CA LYS A 141 15.38 6.24 -5.33
C LYS A 141 14.04 5.72 -4.77
N MET A 142 12.94 6.10 -5.42
CA MET A 142 11.60 5.60 -5.08
C MET A 142 11.39 4.24 -5.73
N THR A 143 10.81 3.32 -4.96
CA THR A 143 10.43 1.99 -5.44
C THR A 143 8.93 1.80 -5.19
N TYR A 144 8.19 1.50 -6.25
CA TYR A 144 6.76 1.18 -6.17
C TYR A 144 6.59 -0.28 -6.60
N ILE A 145 5.95 -1.09 -5.75
CA ILE A 145 5.78 -2.53 -5.96
C ILE A 145 4.28 -2.84 -5.93
N ASP A 146 3.78 -3.45 -7.00
CA ASP A 146 2.40 -3.89 -7.12
C ASP A 146 2.33 -5.41 -6.98
N ILE A 147 1.64 -5.90 -5.94
CA ILE A 147 1.37 -7.33 -5.83
C ILE A 147 0.11 -7.65 -6.66
N ILE A 148 0.30 -8.44 -7.70
CA ILE A 148 -0.72 -8.76 -8.71
C ILE A 148 -0.84 -10.27 -8.80
N ALA A 149 -2.07 -10.77 -8.76
CA ALA A 149 -2.35 -12.15 -9.18
C ALA A 149 -2.52 -12.20 -10.70
N GLU A 150 -1.63 -12.93 -11.38
CA GLU A 150 -1.64 -13.11 -12.84
C GLU A 150 -2.95 -13.72 -13.35
N ASP A 151 -3.36 -13.38 -14.57
CA ASP A 151 -4.60 -13.85 -15.21
C ASP A 151 -5.89 -13.56 -14.41
N THR A 152 -5.85 -12.59 -13.49
CA THR A 152 -7.01 -12.22 -12.66
C THR A 152 -7.53 -10.80 -12.90
N VAL A 153 -8.48 -10.38 -12.05
CA VAL A 153 -8.98 -9.00 -12.06
C VAL A 153 -7.92 -7.96 -11.68
N ASP A 154 -6.84 -8.37 -11.00
CA ASP A 154 -5.76 -7.46 -10.63
C ASP A 154 -5.08 -6.84 -11.85
N GLU A 155 -4.80 -7.64 -12.88
CA GLU A 155 -4.25 -7.11 -14.14
C GLU A 155 -5.20 -6.09 -14.78
N LYS A 156 -6.50 -6.33 -14.72
CA LYS A 156 -7.50 -5.40 -15.27
C LYS A 156 -7.51 -4.10 -14.49
N ILE A 157 -7.32 -4.15 -13.17
CA ILE A 157 -7.20 -2.96 -12.32
C ILE A 157 -5.96 -2.16 -12.73
N VAL A 158 -4.80 -2.80 -12.83
CA VAL A 158 -3.54 -2.14 -13.16
C VAL A 158 -3.57 -1.59 -14.60
N LYS A 159 -4.05 -2.36 -15.57
CA LYS A 159 -4.27 -1.89 -16.95
C LYS A 159 -5.19 -0.65 -16.98
N ALA A 160 -6.23 -0.60 -16.16
CA ALA A 160 -7.12 0.56 -16.06
C ALA A 160 -6.42 1.77 -15.42
N LEU A 161 -5.55 1.57 -14.42
CA LEU A 161 -4.75 2.64 -13.83
C LEU A 161 -3.78 3.25 -14.87
N VAL A 162 -3.07 2.40 -15.61
CA VAL A 162 -2.17 2.83 -16.70
C VAL A 162 -2.94 3.55 -17.80
N GLY A 163 -4.11 3.05 -18.19
CA GLY A 163 -4.96 3.72 -19.18
C GLY A 163 -5.37 5.13 -18.73
N LYS A 164 -5.72 5.30 -17.46
CA LYS A 164 -6.06 6.62 -16.88
C LYS A 164 -4.83 7.54 -16.80
N MET A 165 -3.66 7.00 -16.46
CA MET A 165 -2.39 7.73 -16.49
C MET A 165 -2.10 8.29 -17.87
N ASN A 166 -2.18 7.45 -18.92
CA ASN A 166 -1.90 7.87 -20.28
C ASN A 166 -2.83 8.98 -20.77
N ILE A 167 -4.10 8.94 -20.37
CA ILE A 167 -5.06 10.01 -20.67
C ILE A 167 -4.70 11.29 -19.90
N ALA A 168 -4.40 11.17 -18.61
CA ALA A 168 -4.03 12.31 -17.78
C ALA A 168 -2.76 13.00 -18.32
N SER A 169 -1.68 12.25 -18.58
CA SER A 169 -0.43 12.77 -19.16
C SER A 169 -0.65 13.46 -20.51
N LYS A 170 -1.52 12.91 -21.39
CA LYS A 170 -1.86 13.56 -22.67
C LYS A 170 -2.55 14.91 -22.50
N ILE A 171 -3.31 15.09 -21.42
CA ILE A 171 -4.04 16.34 -21.13
C ILE A 171 -3.11 17.35 -20.45
N THR A 172 -2.25 16.90 -19.53
CA THR A 172 -1.35 17.78 -18.76
C THR A 172 -0.05 18.11 -19.48
N GLY A 173 0.34 17.31 -20.49
CA GLY A 173 1.61 17.45 -21.20
C GLY A 173 2.82 16.93 -20.41
N ASP A 174 2.60 16.19 -19.32
CA ASP A 174 3.67 15.58 -18.52
C ASP A 174 4.21 14.31 -19.19
N ASP A 175 5.52 14.04 -19.01
CA ASP A 175 6.15 12.80 -19.46
C ASP A 175 5.47 11.56 -18.85
N LEU A 176 5.29 10.52 -19.67
CA LEU A 176 4.73 9.24 -19.23
C LEU A 176 5.66 8.61 -18.18
N LYS A 177 5.10 8.20 -17.05
CA LYS A 177 5.81 7.39 -16.08
C LYS A 177 5.96 5.96 -16.63
N ASP A 178 7.14 5.62 -17.13
CA ASP A 178 7.46 4.34 -17.80
C ASP A 178 7.59 3.09 -16.88
N TRP A 179 7.18 3.15 -15.62
CA TRP A 179 7.48 2.07 -14.66
C TRP A 179 6.40 0.97 -14.51
N LEU A 180 5.72 0.57 -15.59
CA LEU A 180 4.89 -0.63 -15.64
C LEU A 180 5.06 -1.39 -16.97
#